data_AF-A0A948WM80-F1
#
_entry.id   AF-A0A948WM80-F1
#
_cell.length_a   1.000
_cell.length_b   1.000
_cell.length_c   1.000
_cell.angle_alpha   90.00
_cell.angle_beta   90.00
_cell.angle_gamma   90.00
#
_symmetry.space_group_name_H-M   'P 1'
#
loop_
_entity.id
_entity.type
_entity.pdbx_description
1 polymer ?
#
loop_
_entity_poly.entity_id
_entity_poly.type
_entity_poly.pdbx_seq_one_letter_code
_entity_poly.pdbx_strand_id
1 'polypeptide(L)'
;MATLRERWTQIFIFLSRAVTILLGVGLLLALFSSAPQKKIALEAGTEGGLFDVMAQQLADDLEPHGIDVTIVNRPDSLKIIDDIVDPDSPVDAGFVASDAPLSYYDKVSQVGTVMIAPVYLLTHVESEVRDISDFANRSISLYPVGSAAWAACDYILESYGVDIIDANSQYGNGKTIVKNIEDRITDVGCFVDVPSGASSDYADTILAELANPNLRFIPIPQAQALQARRDFLRPLTVPSGAFNVYPPRPAADVPTTGASITFIAKNSLARELVVMIANALSQDYRGSTVANQAGELPAISYMNLPVFDKARDVYAGGLPWMYERFSFGTAAFIDKFINEYGIALTLLFLFLSTVSVFGLPLPYDWVVGSRPRRTRMIIESIERRTQQTGQISRRDQRKLAMIEKWLQKQSFGIDGLEAQLRDVRSGLAPRQDSQH
;
A
#
# COMPACT_ATOMS: atom_id res chain seq x y z
N MET A 1 52.62 29.75 -18.90
CA MET A 1 51.67 30.08 -17.81
C MET A 1 50.28 29.91 -18.40
N ALA A 2 49.51 28.91 -17.97
CA ALA A 2 48.13 28.75 -18.43
C ALA A 2 47.36 30.04 -18.10
N THR A 3 46.71 30.63 -19.10
CA THR A 3 46.03 31.92 -18.91
C THR A 3 44.92 31.75 -17.88
N LEU A 4 44.60 32.78 -17.08
CA LEU A 4 43.55 32.73 -16.05
C LEU A 4 42.25 32.09 -16.60
N ARG A 5 41.93 32.41 -17.87
CA ARG A 5 40.80 31.89 -18.65
C ARG A 5 40.81 30.36 -18.84
N GLU A 6 41.98 29.74 -19.03
CA GLU A 6 42.13 28.28 -19.13
C GLU A 6 41.89 27.59 -17.79
N ARG A 7 42.32 28.19 -16.67
CA ARG A 7 42.05 27.64 -15.33
C ARG A 7 40.56 27.71 -14.99
N TRP A 8 39.90 28.83 -15.31
CA TRP A 8 38.44 28.98 -15.14
C TRP A 8 37.65 28.00 -16.00
N THR A 9 38.05 27.79 -17.27
CA THR A 9 37.38 26.79 -18.12
C THR A 9 37.58 25.37 -17.60
N GLN A 10 38.77 25.00 -17.13
CA GLN A 10 38.99 23.68 -16.50
C GLN A 10 38.13 23.50 -15.23
N ILE A 11 38.04 24.51 -14.38
CA ILE A 11 37.19 24.47 -13.19
C ILE A 11 35.72 24.28 -13.58
N PHE A 12 35.21 25.03 -14.56
CA PHE A 12 33.83 24.87 -15.05
C PHE A 12 33.55 23.47 -15.62
N ILE A 13 34.53 22.86 -16.32
CA ILE A 13 34.42 21.49 -16.84
C ILE A 13 34.37 20.45 -15.72
N PHE A 14 35.25 20.61 -14.73
CA PHE A 14 35.27 19.73 -13.58
C PHE A 14 33.97 19.85 -12.78
N LEU A 15 33.48 21.08 -12.58
CA LEU A 15 32.24 21.36 -11.88
C LEU A 15 31.04 20.77 -12.62
N SER A 16 30.93 20.96 -13.94
CA SER A 16 29.81 20.42 -14.72
C SER A 16 29.80 18.88 -14.76
N ARG A 17 30.98 18.25 -14.84
CA ARG A 17 31.12 16.79 -14.72
C ARG A 17 30.75 16.29 -13.34
N ALA A 18 31.20 16.96 -12.29
CA ALA A 18 30.86 16.61 -10.91
C ALA A 18 29.34 16.70 -10.68
N VAL A 19 28.70 17.78 -11.14
CA VAL A 19 27.24 17.95 -11.08
C VAL A 19 26.52 16.86 -11.87
N THR A 20 26.99 16.51 -13.07
CA THR A 20 26.38 15.44 -13.89
C THR A 20 26.50 14.08 -13.21
N ILE A 21 27.65 13.77 -12.60
CA ILE A 21 27.86 12.53 -11.85
C ILE A 21 26.96 12.50 -10.61
N LEU A 22 26.88 13.60 -9.85
CA LEU A 22 26.01 13.72 -8.68
C LEU A 22 24.53 13.56 -9.05
N LEU A 23 24.09 14.16 -10.15
CA LEU A 23 22.73 13.98 -10.66
C LEU A 23 22.47 12.53 -11.10
N GLY A 24 23.44 11.90 -11.77
CA GLY A 24 23.33 10.49 -12.17
C GLY A 24 23.27 9.55 -10.97
N VAL A 25 24.10 9.76 -9.95
CA VAL A 25 24.08 9.00 -8.69
C VAL A 25 22.77 9.26 -7.94
N GLY A 26 22.34 10.52 -7.85
CA GLY A 26 21.07 10.89 -7.21
C GLY A 26 19.87 10.23 -7.89
N LEU A 27 19.84 10.21 -9.23
CA LEU A 27 18.81 9.50 -9.99
C LEU A 27 18.86 7.99 -9.72
N LEU A 28 20.03 7.36 -9.74
CA LEU A 28 20.15 5.94 -9.43
C LEU A 28 19.65 5.63 -8.01
N LEU A 29 20.05 6.42 -7.01
CA LEU A 29 19.57 6.26 -5.64
C LEU A 29 18.06 6.43 -5.55
N ALA A 30 17.48 7.41 -6.24
CA ALA A 30 16.03 7.63 -6.32
C ALA A 30 15.29 6.43 -6.94
N LEU A 31 15.85 5.83 -8.00
CA LEU A 31 15.28 4.63 -8.61
C LEU A 31 15.30 3.43 -7.65
N PHE A 32 16.38 3.25 -6.89
CA PHE A 32 16.50 2.18 -5.91
C PHE A 32 15.60 2.39 -4.68
N SER A 33 15.52 3.62 -4.14
CA SER A 33 14.65 3.93 -2.99
C SER A 33 13.17 3.83 -3.35
N SER A 34 12.81 4.04 -4.61
CA SER A 34 11.43 3.93 -5.11
C SER A 34 10.99 2.47 -5.34
N ALA A 35 11.82 1.48 -5.02
CA ALA A 35 11.42 0.08 -5.07
C ALA A 35 10.17 -0.14 -4.18
N PRO A 36 9.11 -0.78 -4.71
CA PRO A 36 7.84 -0.89 -4.01
C PRO A 36 7.92 -1.86 -2.84
N GLN A 37 7.23 -1.55 -1.74
CA GLN A 37 7.04 -2.52 -0.68
C GLN A 37 6.00 -3.56 -1.11
N LYS A 38 6.32 -4.84 -0.85
CA LYS A 38 5.52 -6.00 -1.27
C LYS A 38 5.21 -6.94 -0.12
N LYS A 39 5.55 -6.56 1.10
CA LYS A 39 5.39 -7.40 2.28
C LYS A 39 4.62 -6.62 3.33
N ILE A 40 3.70 -7.30 3.98
CA ILE A 40 2.95 -6.75 5.10
C ILE A 40 2.63 -7.87 6.09
N ALA A 41 2.81 -7.60 7.38
CA ALA A 41 2.39 -8.51 8.44
C ALA A 41 1.06 -8.04 9.05
N LEU A 42 0.07 -8.93 9.07
CA LEU A 42 -1.26 -8.68 9.62
C LEU A 42 -1.45 -9.46 10.92
N GLU A 43 -1.85 -8.78 11.99
CA GLU A 43 -2.34 -9.48 13.17
C GLU A 43 -3.83 -9.78 13.05
N ALA A 44 -4.22 -11.03 13.35
CA ALA A 44 -5.55 -11.53 13.00
C ALA A 44 -6.29 -12.26 14.14
N GLY A 45 -5.84 -12.09 15.39
CA GLY A 45 -6.51 -12.69 16.54
C GLY A 45 -6.40 -14.22 16.57
N THR A 46 -7.37 -14.90 17.19
CA THR A 46 -7.42 -16.37 17.28
C THR A 46 -7.60 -17.00 15.89
N GLU A 47 -6.85 -18.07 15.62
CA GLU A 47 -7.00 -18.88 14.39
C GLU A 47 -8.44 -19.38 14.23
N GLY A 48 -8.98 -19.28 13.01
CA GLY A 48 -10.38 -19.57 12.67
C GLY A 48 -11.39 -18.54 13.19
N GLY A 49 -10.94 -17.49 13.88
CA GLY A 49 -11.77 -16.38 14.33
C GLY A 49 -12.10 -15.41 13.19
N LEU A 50 -12.95 -14.41 13.49
CA LEU A 50 -13.40 -13.43 12.50
C LEU A 50 -12.23 -12.70 11.82
N PHE A 51 -11.32 -12.12 12.60
CA PHE A 51 -10.20 -11.35 12.03
C PHE A 51 -9.21 -12.22 11.26
N ASP A 52 -9.06 -13.50 11.63
CA ASP A 52 -8.25 -14.47 10.89
C ASP A 52 -8.84 -14.74 9.51
N VAL A 53 -10.14 -15.01 9.43
CA VAL A 53 -10.84 -15.19 8.15
C VAL A 53 -10.76 -13.93 7.28
N MET A 54 -10.93 -12.74 7.88
CA MET A 54 -10.81 -11.48 7.13
C MET A 54 -9.37 -11.21 6.65
N ALA A 55 -8.36 -11.56 7.46
CA ALA A 55 -6.96 -11.41 7.09
C ALA A 55 -6.55 -12.38 5.99
N GLN A 56 -7.08 -13.61 6.01
CA GLN A 56 -6.90 -14.61 4.95
C GLN A 56 -7.53 -14.14 3.64
N GLN A 57 -8.77 -13.66 3.68
CA GLN A 57 -9.42 -13.10 2.50
C GLN A 57 -8.59 -11.96 1.90
N LEU A 58 -8.17 -10.99 2.73
CA LEU A 58 -7.33 -9.88 2.27
C LEU A 58 -5.97 -10.37 1.72
N ALA A 59 -5.39 -11.44 2.28
CA ALA A 59 -4.17 -12.04 1.75
C ALA A 59 -4.39 -12.63 0.35
N ASP A 60 -5.48 -13.37 0.15
CA ASP A 60 -5.86 -13.98 -1.12
C ASP A 60 -6.15 -12.90 -2.20
N ASP A 61 -6.76 -11.78 -1.82
CA ASP A 61 -7.04 -10.67 -2.74
C ASP A 61 -5.78 -9.89 -3.15
N LEU A 62 -4.74 -9.89 -2.31
CA LEU A 62 -3.49 -9.19 -2.56
C LEU A 62 -2.43 -10.06 -3.26
N GLU A 63 -2.51 -11.39 -3.13
CA GLU A 63 -1.56 -12.34 -3.73
C GLU A 63 -1.41 -12.17 -5.26
N PRO A 64 -2.49 -12.01 -6.07
CA PRO A 64 -2.39 -11.82 -7.52
C PRO A 64 -1.59 -10.58 -7.93
N HIS A 65 -1.46 -9.61 -7.02
CA HIS A 65 -0.69 -8.39 -7.22
C HIS A 65 0.79 -8.54 -6.81
N GLY A 66 1.19 -9.71 -6.32
CA GLY A 66 2.54 -10.02 -5.85
C GLY A 66 2.89 -9.33 -4.53
N ILE A 67 1.86 -9.13 -3.69
CA ILE A 67 1.99 -8.66 -2.31
C ILE A 67 1.89 -9.89 -1.41
N ASP A 68 2.91 -10.09 -0.59
CA ASP A 68 3.08 -11.19 0.34
C ASP A 68 2.57 -10.76 1.73
N VAL A 69 1.50 -11.41 2.18
CA VAL A 69 0.83 -11.10 3.45
C VAL A 69 1.18 -12.19 4.46
N THR A 70 1.84 -11.81 5.56
CA THR A 70 2.13 -12.72 6.68
C THR A 70 1.07 -12.54 7.76
N ILE A 71 0.28 -13.57 8.02
CA ILE A 71 -0.73 -13.55 9.08
C ILE A 71 -0.11 -14.01 10.40
N VAL A 72 -0.32 -13.23 11.45
CA VAL A 72 0.15 -13.49 12.81
C VAL A 72 -1.06 -13.64 13.72
N ASN A 73 -1.36 -14.88 14.11
CA ASN A 73 -2.46 -15.16 15.03
C ASN A 73 -2.02 -15.04 16.48
N ARG A 74 -2.82 -14.33 17.29
CA ARG A 74 -2.63 -14.18 18.74
C ARG A 74 -3.98 -14.30 19.45
N PRO A 75 -4.07 -14.97 20.62
CA PRO A 75 -5.38 -15.17 21.25
C PRO A 75 -6.12 -13.88 21.64
N ASP A 76 -5.39 -12.82 21.95
CA ASP A 76 -5.95 -11.57 22.47
C ASP A 76 -6.13 -10.54 21.34
N SER A 77 -7.33 -10.48 20.76
CA SER A 77 -7.64 -9.55 19.68
C SER A 77 -7.73 -8.10 20.14
N LEU A 78 -7.81 -7.85 21.46
CA LEU A 78 -7.85 -6.49 22.01
C LEU A 78 -6.49 -5.80 21.96
N LYS A 79 -5.41 -6.59 21.91
CA LYS A 79 -4.04 -6.09 21.85
C LYS A 79 -3.53 -5.76 20.46
N ILE A 80 -4.28 -6.09 19.41
CA ILE A 80 -3.89 -5.82 18.02
C ILE A 80 -3.44 -4.36 17.83
N ILE A 81 -4.18 -3.39 18.39
CA ILE A 81 -3.79 -1.98 18.27
C ILE A 81 -2.50 -1.67 19.04
N ASP A 82 -2.31 -2.23 20.23
CA ASP A 82 -1.09 -2.06 21.02
C ASP A 82 0.12 -2.64 20.29
N ASP A 83 -0.06 -3.82 19.69
CA ASP A 83 0.95 -4.53 18.92
C ASP A 83 1.30 -3.81 17.61
N ILE A 84 0.36 -3.13 16.96
CA ILE A 84 0.63 -2.29 15.78
C ILE A 84 1.36 -1.00 16.20
N VAL A 85 1.01 -0.44 17.37
CA VAL A 85 1.62 0.80 17.90
C VAL A 85 3.07 0.59 18.35
N ASP A 86 3.43 -0.62 18.75
CA ASP A 86 4.78 -0.96 19.19
C ASP A 86 5.79 -0.91 18.02
N PRO A 87 6.84 -0.06 18.09
CA PRO A 87 7.85 0.03 17.03
C PRO A 87 8.68 -1.26 16.86
N ASP A 88 8.82 -2.08 17.91
CA ASP A 88 9.59 -3.33 17.88
C ASP A 88 8.75 -4.53 17.44
N SER A 89 7.43 -4.34 17.32
CA SER A 89 6.51 -5.39 16.92
C SER A 89 6.63 -5.72 15.42
N PRO A 90 6.61 -7.03 15.05
CA PRO A 90 6.74 -7.46 13.67
C PRO A 90 5.47 -7.26 12.84
N VAL A 91 4.33 -6.84 13.44
CA VAL A 91 3.07 -6.62 12.71
C VAL A 91 2.97 -5.18 12.22
N ASP A 92 2.34 -4.99 11.07
CA ASP A 92 2.19 -3.69 10.40
C ASP A 92 0.76 -3.15 10.46
N ALA A 93 -0.23 -4.06 10.47
CA ALA A 93 -1.64 -3.74 10.37
C ALA A 93 -2.53 -4.86 10.94
N GLY A 94 -3.83 -4.60 11.01
CA GLY A 94 -4.80 -5.57 11.49
C GLY A 94 -6.22 -5.00 11.56
N PHE A 95 -7.20 -5.88 11.79
CA PHE A 95 -8.58 -5.50 12.06
C PHE A 95 -8.79 -5.30 13.55
N VAL A 96 -9.52 -4.25 13.93
CA VAL A 96 -9.87 -3.95 15.32
C VAL A 96 -11.36 -3.67 15.46
N ALA A 97 -11.91 -4.06 16.61
CA ALA A 97 -13.25 -3.69 17.05
C ALA A 97 -13.18 -3.10 18.46
N SER A 98 -12.43 -2.01 18.59
CA SER A 98 -12.18 -1.31 19.84
C SER A 98 -11.93 0.17 19.59
N ASP A 99 -12.05 0.98 20.65
CA ASP A 99 -11.68 2.38 20.62
C ASP A 99 -10.16 2.53 20.64
N ALA A 100 -9.64 3.52 19.91
CA ALA A 100 -8.22 3.87 19.99
C ALA A 100 -7.97 4.98 21.02
N PRO A 101 -7.03 4.79 21.96
CA PRO A 101 -6.55 5.87 22.83
C PRO A 101 -6.04 7.07 22.03
N LEU A 102 -6.29 8.29 22.51
CA LEU A 102 -5.79 9.52 21.88
C LEU A 102 -4.27 9.53 21.69
N SER A 103 -3.53 8.89 22.60
CA SER A 103 -2.07 8.75 22.54
C SER A 103 -1.55 7.93 21.35
N TYR A 104 -2.44 7.27 20.60
CA TYR A 104 -2.07 6.42 19.47
C TYR A 104 -2.25 7.10 18.11
N TYR A 105 -2.88 8.28 18.05
CA TYR A 105 -3.27 8.93 16.79
C TYR A 105 -2.07 9.28 15.90
N ASP A 106 -0.93 9.60 16.49
CA ASP A 106 0.32 9.93 15.81
C ASP A 106 1.16 8.69 15.45
N LYS A 107 0.69 7.49 15.79
CA LYS A 107 1.39 6.21 15.51
C LYS A 107 0.62 5.29 14.56
N VAL A 108 -0.71 5.32 14.60
CA VAL A 108 -1.59 4.50 13.75
C VAL A 108 -2.62 5.32 13.01
N SER A 109 -2.98 4.84 11.83
CA SER A 109 -4.03 5.41 11.00
C SER A 109 -4.97 4.31 10.54
N GLN A 110 -6.22 4.67 10.31
CA GLN A 110 -7.21 3.79 9.71
C GLN A 110 -7.09 3.81 8.18
N VAL A 111 -7.24 2.64 7.58
CA VAL A 111 -7.59 2.52 6.17
C VAL A 111 -9.09 2.72 6.03
N GLY A 112 -9.90 2.10 6.90
CA GLY A 112 -11.33 2.38 7.01
C GLY A 112 -12.08 1.31 7.82
N THR A 113 -13.27 1.68 8.28
CA THR A 113 -14.26 0.75 8.85
C THR A 113 -14.90 -0.03 7.71
N VAL A 114 -14.79 -1.35 7.75
CA VAL A 114 -15.21 -2.24 6.67
C VAL A 114 -16.52 -2.95 6.98
N MET A 115 -16.88 -3.04 8.26
CA MET A 115 -18.05 -3.78 8.69
C MET A 115 -18.63 -3.14 9.95
N ILE A 116 -19.96 -3.14 10.05
CA ILE A 116 -20.69 -2.91 11.30
C ILE A 116 -21.32 -4.26 11.64
N ALA A 117 -20.67 -5.02 12.52
CA ALA A 117 -21.04 -6.38 12.90
C ALA A 117 -22.16 -6.36 13.96
N PRO A 118 -23.41 -6.70 13.63
CA PRO A 118 -24.49 -6.73 14.61
C PRO A 118 -24.21 -7.72 15.73
N VAL A 119 -24.62 -7.36 16.95
CA VAL A 119 -24.65 -8.28 18.08
C VAL A 119 -26.05 -8.88 18.18
N TYR A 120 -26.15 -10.20 18.21
CA TYR A 120 -27.38 -10.93 18.46
C TYR A 120 -27.32 -11.61 19.82
N LEU A 121 -28.25 -11.23 20.68
CA LEU A 121 -28.55 -11.99 21.90
C LEU A 121 -29.64 -12.99 21.55
N LEU A 122 -29.35 -14.27 21.75
CA LEU A 122 -30.19 -15.38 21.30
C LEU A 122 -30.62 -16.25 22.48
N THR A 123 -31.83 -16.78 22.41
CA THR A 123 -32.32 -17.83 23.29
C THR A 123 -33.25 -18.77 22.51
N HIS A 124 -33.54 -19.94 23.05
CA HIS A 124 -34.51 -20.84 22.45
C HIS A 124 -35.92 -20.24 22.54
N VAL A 125 -36.79 -20.45 21.55
CA VAL A 125 -38.14 -19.84 21.48
C VAL A 125 -39.03 -20.19 22.68
N GLU A 126 -38.83 -21.38 23.25
CA GLU A 126 -39.50 -21.88 24.47
C GLU A 126 -38.88 -21.37 25.78
N SER A 127 -37.78 -20.63 25.73
CA SER A 127 -37.14 -20.06 26.92
C SER A 127 -38.03 -19.01 27.60
N GLU A 128 -37.87 -18.89 28.92
CA GLU A 128 -38.49 -17.84 29.72
C GLU A 128 -37.76 -16.50 29.60
N VAL A 129 -36.53 -16.48 29.07
CA VAL A 129 -35.72 -15.28 28.86
C VAL A 129 -36.42 -14.31 27.90
N ARG A 130 -36.68 -13.08 28.36
CA ARG A 130 -37.31 -12.01 27.57
C ARG A 130 -36.45 -10.77 27.44
N ASP A 131 -35.62 -10.50 28.43
CA ASP A 131 -34.75 -9.33 28.48
C ASP A 131 -33.31 -9.71 28.81
N ILE A 132 -32.37 -8.78 28.56
CA ILE A 132 -30.93 -9.01 28.80
C ILE A 132 -30.67 -9.37 30.27
N SER A 133 -31.37 -8.73 31.22
CA SER A 133 -31.21 -9.01 32.65
C SER A 133 -31.52 -10.46 33.02
N ASP A 134 -32.34 -11.17 32.24
CA ASP A 134 -32.68 -12.57 32.49
C ASP A 134 -31.53 -13.53 32.15
N PHE A 135 -30.46 -13.04 31.52
CA PHE A 135 -29.23 -13.79 31.25
C PHE A 135 -28.45 -14.05 32.55
N ALA A 136 -28.72 -13.28 33.61
CA ALA A 136 -28.08 -13.47 34.91
C ALA A 136 -28.28 -14.91 35.41
N ASN A 137 -27.17 -15.56 35.79
CA ASN A 137 -27.11 -16.94 36.26
C ASN A 137 -27.58 -18.01 35.25
N ARG A 138 -27.72 -17.67 33.96
CA ARG A 138 -28.01 -18.64 32.90
C ARG A 138 -26.75 -19.26 32.32
N SER A 139 -26.91 -20.42 31.69
CA SER A 139 -25.85 -20.98 30.87
C SER A 139 -25.73 -20.21 29.54
N ILE A 140 -24.52 -19.79 29.18
CA ILE A 140 -24.30 -18.90 28.03
C ILE A 140 -23.30 -19.46 27.04
N SER A 141 -23.58 -19.36 25.74
CA SER A 141 -22.60 -19.64 24.70
C SER A 141 -22.01 -18.35 24.09
N LEU A 142 -20.68 -18.31 23.97
CA LEU A 142 -19.90 -17.12 23.62
C LEU A 142 -18.70 -17.47 22.72
N TYR A 143 -18.06 -16.45 22.15
CA TYR A 143 -16.73 -16.57 21.54
C TYR A 143 -15.64 -16.78 22.60
N PRO A 144 -14.47 -17.32 22.23
CA PRO A 144 -13.36 -17.49 23.16
C PRO A 144 -12.96 -16.19 23.87
N VAL A 145 -12.64 -16.31 25.16
CA VAL A 145 -12.15 -15.20 25.99
C VAL A 145 -10.92 -14.55 25.34
N GLY A 146 -10.89 -13.21 25.32
CA GLY A 146 -9.82 -12.43 24.66
C GLY A 146 -10.09 -12.11 23.19
N SER A 147 -11.11 -12.72 22.57
CA SER A 147 -11.56 -12.29 21.24
C SER A 147 -12.34 -10.97 21.32
N ALA A 148 -12.30 -10.18 20.24
CA ALA A 148 -13.02 -8.91 20.17
C ALA A 148 -14.54 -9.11 20.26
N ALA A 149 -15.07 -10.20 19.69
CA ALA A 149 -16.48 -10.55 19.78
C ALA A 149 -16.91 -10.89 21.22
N TRP A 150 -16.07 -11.64 21.95
CA TRP A 150 -16.31 -11.91 23.38
C TRP A 150 -16.33 -10.60 24.19
N ALA A 151 -15.37 -9.71 23.97
CA ALA A 151 -15.28 -8.44 24.69
C ALA A 151 -16.47 -7.52 24.42
N ALA A 152 -17.01 -7.52 23.20
CA ALA A 152 -18.25 -6.80 22.88
C ALA A 152 -19.45 -7.39 23.65
N CYS A 153 -19.59 -8.72 23.67
CA CYS A 153 -20.64 -9.40 24.42
C CYS A 153 -20.54 -9.14 25.93
N ASP A 154 -19.34 -9.27 26.49
CA ASP A 154 -19.04 -9.01 27.91
C ASP A 154 -19.41 -7.58 28.30
N TYR A 155 -18.92 -6.59 27.54
CA TYR A 155 -19.24 -5.18 27.79
C TYR A 155 -20.75 -4.89 27.73
N ILE A 156 -21.47 -5.49 26.78
CA ILE A 156 -22.92 -5.32 26.65
C ILE A 156 -23.61 -5.93 27.86
N LEU A 157 -23.28 -7.15 28.27
CA LEU A 157 -23.92 -7.82 29.40
C LEU A 157 -23.62 -7.11 30.73
N GLU A 158 -22.36 -6.75 30.99
CA GLU A 158 -21.96 -5.98 32.19
C GLU A 158 -22.70 -4.64 32.27
N SER A 159 -22.93 -3.98 31.13
CA SER A 159 -23.67 -2.71 31.10
C SER A 159 -25.12 -2.83 31.57
N TYR A 160 -25.68 -4.05 31.59
CA TYR A 160 -26.99 -4.38 32.13
C TYR A 160 -26.92 -5.08 33.51
N GLY A 161 -25.73 -5.16 34.11
CA GLY A 161 -25.51 -5.81 35.41
C GLY A 161 -25.52 -7.33 35.34
N VAL A 162 -25.17 -7.91 34.19
CA VAL A 162 -25.05 -9.35 33.98
C VAL A 162 -23.57 -9.73 33.86
N ASP A 163 -23.07 -10.41 34.88
CA ASP A 163 -21.70 -10.92 34.87
C ASP A 163 -21.64 -12.29 34.17
N ILE A 164 -20.64 -12.50 33.31
CA ILE A 164 -20.39 -13.82 32.71
C ILE A 164 -19.74 -14.74 33.76
N ILE A 165 -20.41 -15.85 34.06
CA ILE A 165 -19.89 -16.89 34.96
C ILE A 165 -19.26 -17.99 34.11
N ASP A 166 -17.94 -18.10 34.16
CA ASP A 166 -17.16 -19.05 33.33
C ASP A 166 -17.63 -20.51 33.50
N ALA A 167 -17.98 -20.91 34.74
CA ALA A 167 -18.50 -22.26 35.03
C ALA A 167 -19.82 -22.60 34.32
N ASN A 168 -20.56 -21.59 33.87
CA ASN A 168 -21.82 -21.73 33.14
C ASN A 168 -21.66 -21.41 31.65
N SER A 169 -20.42 -21.21 31.17
CA SER A 169 -20.16 -20.72 29.82
C SER A 169 -19.66 -21.83 28.88
N GLN A 170 -20.07 -21.76 27.62
CA GLN A 170 -19.57 -22.60 26.53
C GLN A 170 -18.95 -21.74 25.44
N TYR A 171 -17.69 -21.98 25.13
CA TYR A 171 -16.94 -21.18 24.16
C TYR A 171 -16.85 -21.89 22.82
N GLY A 172 -17.09 -21.15 21.74
CA GLY A 172 -17.02 -21.69 20.38
C GLY A 172 -17.06 -20.60 19.32
N ASN A 173 -17.12 -21.01 18.06
CA ASN A 173 -17.36 -20.06 16.97
C ASN A 173 -18.85 -19.73 16.83
N GLY A 174 -19.17 -18.85 15.89
CA GLY A 174 -20.54 -18.42 15.62
C GLY A 174 -21.55 -19.56 15.45
N LYS A 175 -21.19 -20.59 14.66
CA LYS A 175 -22.04 -21.76 14.41
C LYS A 175 -22.27 -22.58 15.67
N THR A 176 -21.21 -22.77 16.47
CA THR A 176 -21.31 -23.46 17.77
C THR A 176 -22.25 -22.72 18.71
N ILE A 177 -22.20 -21.39 18.76
CA ILE A 177 -23.08 -20.58 19.62
C ILE A 177 -24.54 -20.80 19.23
N VAL A 178 -24.89 -20.65 17.95
CA VAL A 178 -26.27 -20.81 17.48
C VAL A 178 -26.77 -22.24 17.73
N LYS A 179 -25.93 -23.25 17.42
CA LYS A 179 -26.27 -24.66 17.63
C LYS A 179 -26.46 -25.00 19.11
N ASN A 180 -25.67 -24.46 20.02
CA ASN A 180 -25.83 -24.69 21.45
C ASN A 180 -27.19 -24.20 21.98
N ILE A 181 -27.73 -23.13 21.40
CA ILE A 181 -29.09 -22.63 21.72
C ILE A 181 -30.17 -23.53 21.13
N GLU A 182 -30.00 -23.95 19.88
CA GLU A 182 -30.92 -24.87 19.21
C GLU A 182 -31.02 -26.21 19.96
N ASP A 183 -29.88 -26.81 20.28
CA ASP A 183 -29.75 -28.09 20.97
C ASP A 183 -30.03 -27.97 22.48
N ARG A 184 -30.31 -26.76 22.99
CA ARG A 184 -30.54 -26.44 24.41
C ARG A 184 -29.39 -26.87 25.33
N ILE A 185 -28.17 -26.82 24.82
CA ILE A 185 -26.93 -27.02 25.60
C ILE A 185 -26.70 -25.80 26.50
N THR A 186 -27.02 -24.60 26.01
CA THR A 186 -27.00 -23.35 26.77
C THR A 186 -28.34 -22.64 26.65
N ASP A 187 -28.76 -21.93 27.70
CA ASP A 187 -30.02 -21.21 27.75
C ASP A 187 -30.02 -19.96 26.85
N VAL A 188 -28.86 -19.30 26.77
CA VAL A 188 -28.68 -18.02 26.07
C VAL A 188 -27.35 -17.99 25.32
N GLY A 189 -27.23 -17.12 24.33
CA GLY A 189 -26.01 -16.93 23.56
C GLY A 189 -25.82 -15.48 23.17
N CYS A 190 -24.57 -15.05 23.08
CA CYS A 190 -24.22 -13.78 22.47
C CYS A 190 -23.32 -14.04 21.26
N PHE A 191 -23.82 -13.62 20.12
CA PHE A 191 -23.24 -13.86 18.81
C PHE A 191 -22.96 -12.50 18.14
N VAL A 192 -21.83 -12.37 17.43
CA VAL A 192 -21.44 -11.16 16.73
C VAL A 192 -21.28 -11.52 15.26
N ASP A 193 -22.18 -11.01 14.45
CA ASP A 193 -22.34 -11.44 13.07
C ASP A 193 -21.30 -10.83 12.13
N VAL A 194 -21.14 -11.48 11.00
CA VAL A 194 -20.22 -11.11 9.94
C VAL A 194 -21.00 -11.00 8.63
N PRO A 195 -21.72 -9.89 8.38
CA PRO A 195 -22.37 -9.78 7.09
C PRO A 195 -21.42 -9.17 6.05
N SER A 196 -21.28 -9.88 4.94
CA SER A 196 -20.55 -9.57 3.69
C SER A 196 -19.02 -9.38 3.79
N GLY A 197 -18.29 -9.91 2.81
CA GLY A 197 -16.83 -9.80 2.68
C GLY A 197 -16.01 -10.95 3.29
N ALA A 198 -16.63 -11.84 4.07
CA ALA A 198 -16.13 -13.20 4.28
C ALA A 198 -16.56 -14.08 3.09
N SER A 199 -15.84 -15.18 2.80
CA SER A 199 -16.20 -16.09 1.72
C SER A 199 -17.71 -16.39 1.70
N SER A 200 -18.33 -16.35 0.51
CA SER A 200 -19.79 -16.53 0.32
C SER A 200 -20.35 -17.71 1.12
N ASP A 201 -19.57 -18.79 1.20
CA ASP A 201 -19.92 -20.02 1.90
C ASP A 201 -20.10 -19.84 3.42
N TYR A 202 -19.30 -19.00 4.08
CA TYR A 202 -19.42 -18.75 5.52
C TYR A 202 -20.64 -17.89 5.84
N ALA A 203 -20.80 -16.78 5.11
CA ALA A 203 -21.90 -15.84 5.30
C ALA A 203 -23.26 -16.51 5.02
N ASP A 204 -23.38 -17.26 3.92
CA ASP A 204 -24.61 -17.96 3.56
C ASP A 204 -24.99 -19.04 4.58
N THR A 205 -23.99 -19.72 5.17
CA THR A 205 -24.27 -20.75 6.19
C THR A 205 -24.84 -20.14 7.47
N ILE A 206 -24.23 -19.06 7.97
CA ILE A 206 -24.64 -18.46 9.25
C ILE A 206 -25.99 -17.73 9.13
N LEU A 207 -26.24 -17.03 8.02
CA LEU A 207 -27.54 -16.39 7.78
C LEU A 207 -28.68 -17.43 7.76
N ALA A 208 -28.43 -18.62 7.22
CA ALA A 208 -29.38 -19.73 7.26
C ALA A 208 -29.61 -20.25 8.69
N GLU A 209 -28.57 -20.32 9.53
CA GLU A 209 -28.70 -20.71 10.93
C GLU A 209 -29.50 -19.66 11.74
N LEU A 210 -29.33 -18.36 11.46
CA LEU A 210 -30.09 -17.28 12.11
C LEU A 210 -31.56 -17.22 11.68
N ALA A 211 -31.91 -17.83 10.53
CA ALA A 211 -33.28 -18.01 10.09
C ALA A 211 -34.03 -19.12 10.85
N ASN A 212 -33.37 -19.83 11.77
CA ASN A 212 -33.93 -20.96 12.50
C ASN A 212 -35.19 -20.56 13.31
N PRO A 213 -36.33 -21.26 13.13
CA PRO A 213 -37.56 -20.95 13.82
C PRO A 213 -37.54 -21.15 15.34
N ASN A 214 -36.58 -21.93 15.85
CA ASN A 214 -36.39 -22.23 17.26
C ASN A 214 -35.62 -21.13 18.01
N LEU A 215 -35.13 -20.11 17.31
CA LEU A 215 -34.40 -18.99 17.91
C LEU A 215 -35.34 -17.81 18.22
N ARG A 216 -35.07 -17.15 19.34
CA ARG A 216 -35.64 -15.87 19.75
C ARG A 216 -34.49 -14.87 19.92
N PHE A 217 -34.62 -13.73 19.26
CA PHE A 217 -33.71 -12.60 19.41
C PHE A 217 -34.15 -11.74 20.59
N ILE A 218 -33.21 -11.40 21.47
CA ILE A 218 -33.40 -10.55 22.63
C ILE A 218 -32.90 -9.14 22.28
N PRO A 219 -33.75 -8.10 22.45
CA PRO A 219 -33.39 -6.74 22.05
C PRO A 219 -32.33 -6.12 22.96
N ILE A 220 -31.51 -5.22 22.40
CA ILE A 220 -30.59 -4.32 23.11
C ILE A 220 -31.09 -2.87 22.97
N PRO A 221 -32.06 -2.45 23.80
CA PRO A 221 -32.75 -1.18 23.61
C PRO A 221 -31.87 0.05 23.86
N GLN A 222 -30.87 -0.03 24.75
CA GLN A 222 -29.99 1.12 25.07
C GLN A 222 -28.75 1.22 24.16
N ALA A 223 -28.82 0.78 22.90
CA ALA A 223 -27.67 0.78 21.98
C ALA A 223 -27.03 2.17 21.77
N GLN A 224 -27.83 3.23 21.72
CA GLN A 224 -27.30 4.61 21.63
C GLN A 224 -26.54 5.02 22.89
N ALA A 225 -26.95 4.56 24.07
CA ALA A 225 -26.24 4.84 25.32
C ALA A 225 -24.93 4.05 25.42
N LEU A 226 -24.90 2.82 24.85
CA LEU A 226 -23.68 2.04 24.74
C LEU A 226 -22.66 2.72 23.82
N GLN A 227 -23.10 3.23 22.65
CA GLN A 227 -22.25 4.03 21.76
C GLN A 227 -21.64 5.24 22.46
N ALA A 228 -22.41 5.96 23.29
CA ALA A 228 -21.89 7.12 24.02
C ALA A 228 -20.77 6.80 25.03
N ARG A 229 -20.55 5.51 25.33
CA ARG A 229 -19.49 5.04 26.22
C ARG A 229 -18.37 4.30 25.50
N ARG A 230 -18.64 3.77 24.30
CA ARG A 230 -17.71 3.04 23.44
C ARG A 230 -18.00 3.42 22.00
N ASP A 231 -17.09 4.16 21.38
CA ASP A 231 -17.29 4.74 20.04
C ASP A 231 -17.38 3.66 18.96
N PHE A 232 -16.72 2.51 19.17
CA PHE A 232 -16.78 1.36 18.27
C PHE A 232 -18.16 0.66 18.27
N LEU A 233 -19.04 0.93 19.24
CA LEU A 233 -20.40 0.42 19.24
C LEU A 233 -21.35 1.40 18.54
N ARG A 234 -22.29 0.87 17.76
CA ARG A 234 -23.27 1.67 17.01
C ARG A 234 -24.68 1.16 17.20
N PRO A 235 -25.68 2.04 17.39
CA PRO A 235 -27.08 1.63 17.40
C PRO A 235 -27.48 1.07 16.03
N LEU A 236 -28.21 -0.03 16.05
CA LEU A 236 -28.69 -0.74 14.87
C LEU A 236 -30.09 -1.30 15.12
N THR A 237 -30.81 -1.63 14.06
CA THR A 237 -32.05 -2.41 14.13
C THR A 237 -31.95 -3.54 13.13
N VAL A 238 -32.15 -4.77 13.59
CA VAL A 238 -32.33 -5.93 12.71
C VAL A 238 -33.78 -5.88 12.22
N PRO A 239 -34.03 -5.61 10.93
CA PRO A 239 -35.39 -5.52 10.42
C PRO A 239 -36.07 -6.89 10.46
N SER A 240 -37.39 -6.87 10.58
CA SER A 240 -38.20 -8.07 10.41
C SER A 240 -37.94 -8.70 9.05
N GLY A 241 -37.70 -10.01 9.04
CA GLY A 241 -37.40 -10.75 7.83
C GLY A 241 -35.96 -10.64 7.31
N ALA A 242 -35.03 -10.07 8.08
CA ALA A 242 -33.61 -9.97 7.73
C ALA A 242 -32.97 -11.31 7.32
N PHE A 243 -33.35 -12.41 7.99
CA PHE A 243 -32.77 -13.74 7.75
C PHE A 243 -33.68 -14.67 6.95
N ASN A 244 -34.99 -14.42 6.98
CA ASN A 244 -35.96 -15.08 6.10
C ASN A 244 -37.18 -14.18 5.92
N VAL A 245 -37.58 -13.92 4.67
CA VAL A 245 -38.67 -12.98 4.37
C VAL A 245 -40.04 -13.55 4.74
N TYR A 246 -40.29 -14.84 4.49
CA TYR A 246 -41.57 -15.48 4.80
C TYR A 246 -41.42 -16.95 5.26
N PRO A 247 -41.92 -17.32 6.45
CA PRO A 247 -42.38 -16.42 7.51
C PRO A 247 -41.24 -15.52 7.99
N PRO A 248 -41.50 -14.25 8.34
CA PRO A 248 -40.45 -13.29 8.65
C PRO A 248 -39.61 -13.71 9.86
N ARG A 249 -38.28 -13.69 9.70
CA ARG A 249 -37.29 -13.93 10.76
C ARG A 249 -36.27 -12.79 10.81
N PRO A 250 -36.16 -12.04 11.93
CA PRO A 250 -37.06 -12.06 13.09
C PRO A 250 -38.50 -11.62 12.71
N ALA A 251 -39.47 -11.97 13.56
CA ALA A 251 -40.89 -11.68 13.30
C ALA A 251 -41.27 -10.20 13.46
N ALA A 252 -40.41 -9.42 14.12
CA ALA A 252 -40.51 -7.99 14.28
C ALA A 252 -39.09 -7.40 14.28
N ASP A 253 -38.99 -6.08 14.09
CA ASP A 253 -37.73 -5.37 14.18
C ASP A 253 -37.13 -5.52 15.58
N VAL A 254 -35.84 -5.85 15.65
CA VAL A 254 -35.11 -6.05 16.90
C VAL A 254 -34.06 -4.95 17.04
N PRO A 255 -34.23 -3.99 17.99
CA PRO A 255 -33.18 -3.01 18.25
C PRO A 255 -31.97 -3.73 18.82
N THR A 256 -30.79 -3.40 18.31
CA THR A 256 -29.53 -3.98 18.75
C THR A 256 -28.38 -2.96 18.67
N THR A 257 -27.17 -3.39 19.02
CA THR A 257 -25.92 -2.67 18.75
C THR A 257 -25.08 -3.45 17.74
N GLY A 258 -24.26 -2.76 16.96
CA GLY A 258 -23.23 -3.37 16.12
C GLY A 258 -21.84 -2.87 16.48
N ALA A 259 -20.83 -3.72 16.34
CA ALA A 259 -19.43 -3.36 16.51
C ALA A 259 -18.82 -2.94 15.18
N SER A 260 -18.24 -1.73 15.12
CA SER A 260 -17.48 -1.25 13.98
C SER A 260 -16.13 -1.93 13.91
N ILE A 261 -15.90 -2.66 12.82
CA ILE A 261 -14.64 -3.33 12.53
C ILE A 261 -13.85 -2.47 11.55
N THR A 262 -12.67 -2.03 11.97
CA THR A 262 -11.82 -1.11 11.22
C THR A 262 -10.48 -1.74 10.94
N PHE A 263 -10.02 -1.63 9.69
CA PHE A 263 -8.66 -1.96 9.34
C PHE A 263 -7.74 -0.78 9.66
N ILE A 264 -6.75 -1.02 10.50
CA ILE A 264 -5.77 -0.02 10.93
C ILE A 264 -4.36 -0.48 10.62
N ALA A 265 -3.43 0.46 10.48
CA ALA A 265 -2.03 0.18 10.22
C ALA A 265 -1.11 1.22 10.86
N LYS A 266 0.18 0.86 10.99
CA LYS A 266 1.27 1.79 11.32
C LYS A 266 1.25 2.98 10.36
N ASN A 267 1.45 4.19 10.86
CA ASN A 267 1.52 5.41 10.03
C ASN A 267 2.62 5.35 8.95
N SER A 268 3.64 4.52 9.17
CA SER A 268 4.73 4.27 8.22
C SER A 268 4.39 3.25 7.12
N LEU A 269 3.19 2.68 7.09
CA LEU A 269 2.79 1.71 6.07
C LEU A 269 2.95 2.35 4.68
N ALA A 270 3.58 1.61 3.77
CA ALA A 270 3.80 2.12 2.42
C ALA A 270 2.49 2.46 1.72
N ARG A 271 2.52 3.61 1.07
CA ARG A 271 1.38 4.23 0.41
C ARG A 271 0.75 3.32 -0.64
N GLU A 272 1.59 2.64 -1.44
CA GLU A 272 1.14 1.72 -2.46
C GLU A 272 0.38 0.51 -1.88
N LEU A 273 0.74 0.05 -0.69
CA LEU A 273 0.04 -1.02 0.02
C LEU A 273 -1.32 -0.53 0.48
N VAL A 274 -1.40 0.68 1.04
CA VAL A 274 -2.67 1.30 1.43
C VAL A 274 -3.65 1.39 0.26
N VAL A 275 -3.18 1.78 -0.95
CA VAL A 275 -4.03 1.84 -2.15
C VAL A 275 -4.64 0.47 -2.46
N MET A 276 -3.81 -0.58 -2.48
CA MET A 276 -4.26 -1.92 -2.81
C MET A 276 -5.16 -2.52 -1.74
N ILE A 277 -4.84 -2.32 -0.46
CA ILE A 277 -5.68 -2.74 0.67
C ILE A 277 -7.03 -2.03 0.61
N ALA A 278 -7.05 -0.70 0.48
CA ALA A 278 -8.30 0.05 0.38
C ALA A 278 -9.15 -0.44 -0.80
N ASN A 279 -8.53 -0.76 -1.93
CA ASN A 279 -9.21 -1.31 -3.10
C ASN A 279 -9.79 -2.71 -2.83
N ALA A 280 -9.03 -3.62 -2.22
CA ALA A 280 -9.51 -4.96 -1.84
C ALA A 280 -10.69 -4.85 -0.87
N LEU A 281 -10.52 -4.09 0.22
CA LEU A 281 -11.59 -3.84 1.19
C LEU A 281 -12.84 -3.20 0.53
N SER A 282 -12.64 -2.34 -0.47
CA SER A 282 -13.75 -1.76 -1.23
C SER A 282 -14.44 -2.78 -2.15
N GLN A 283 -13.77 -3.84 -2.59
CA GLN A 283 -14.43 -4.86 -3.41
C GLN A 283 -15.25 -5.81 -2.53
N ASP A 284 -14.71 -6.19 -1.37
CA ASP A 284 -15.32 -7.22 -0.52
C ASP A 284 -16.49 -6.69 0.31
N TYR A 285 -16.39 -5.45 0.79
CA TYR A 285 -17.30 -4.89 1.80
C TYR A 285 -18.24 -3.80 1.29
N ARG A 286 -18.30 -3.57 -0.03
CA ARG A 286 -19.22 -2.59 -0.65
C ARG A 286 -20.68 -3.04 -0.71
N GLY A 287 -20.93 -4.32 -0.46
CA GLY A 287 -22.27 -4.90 -0.51
C GLY A 287 -23.22 -4.31 0.51
N SER A 288 -24.53 -4.43 0.26
CA SER A 288 -25.54 -4.18 1.28
C SER A 288 -25.59 -5.34 2.26
N THR A 289 -25.82 -5.04 3.53
CA THR A 289 -26.02 -6.02 4.59
C THR A 289 -27.31 -5.74 5.37
N VAL A 290 -27.56 -6.53 6.41
CA VAL A 290 -28.56 -6.22 7.43
C VAL A 290 -28.24 -4.89 8.15
N ALA A 291 -26.96 -4.50 8.20
CA ALA A 291 -26.47 -3.36 8.96
C ALA A 291 -26.23 -2.09 8.15
N ASN A 292 -25.96 -2.20 6.84
CA ASN A 292 -25.58 -1.09 5.98
C ASN A 292 -26.17 -1.18 4.57
N GLN A 293 -26.32 -0.03 3.91
CA GLN A 293 -26.69 0.02 2.50
C GLN A 293 -25.48 -0.24 1.59
N ALA A 294 -25.75 -0.63 0.34
CA ALA A 294 -24.70 -0.83 -0.65
C ALA A 294 -23.93 0.48 -0.89
N GLY A 295 -22.59 0.40 -0.86
CA GLY A 295 -21.68 1.53 -1.02
C GLY A 295 -21.52 2.41 0.21
N GLU A 296 -22.14 2.07 1.35
CA GLU A 296 -21.93 2.78 2.62
C GLU A 296 -20.59 2.44 3.27
N LEU A 297 -20.11 1.21 3.07
CA LEU A 297 -18.82 0.71 3.53
C LEU A 297 -17.89 0.39 2.34
N PRO A 298 -16.57 0.42 2.54
CA PRO A 298 -15.86 0.92 3.71
C PRO A 298 -16.05 2.44 3.95
N ALA A 299 -16.01 2.85 5.21
CA ALA A 299 -16.18 4.24 5.63
C ALA A 299 -15.04 4.71 6.55
N ILE A 300 -14.68 5.98 6.44
CA ILE A 300 -13.60 6.62 7.22
C ILE A 300 -14.11 7.53 8.35
N SER A 301 -15.42 7.48 8.62
CA SER A 301 -16.12 8.35 9.57
C SER A 301 -16.53 7.64 10.86
N TYR A 302 -16.32 6.33 10.96
CA TYR A 302 -16.81 5.52 12.08
C TYR A 302 -15.79 5.31 13.19
N MET A 303 -14.49 5.44 12.89
CA MET A 303 -13.43 5.42 13.90
C MET A 303 -12.79 6.80 14.03
N ASN A 304 -12.56 7.23 15.26
CA ASN A 304 -11.79 8.43 15.56
C ASN A 304 -10.29 8.10 15.49
N LEU A 305 -9.76 7.94 14.27
CA LEU A 305 -8.33 7.82 14.00
C LEU A 305 -7.99 8.62 12.74
N PRO A 306 -6.75 9.13 12.59
CA PRO A 306 -6.31 9.69 11.33
C PRO A 306 -6.47 8.69 10.19
N VAL A 307 -6.84 9.19 9.01
CA VAL A 307 -7.14 8.37 7.84
C VAL A 307 -5.98 8.49 6.87
N PHE A 308 -5.56 7.39 6.26
CA PHE A 308 -4.61 7.49 5.14
C PHE A 308 -5.25 8.21 3.95
N ASP A 309 -4.59 9.25 3.43
CA ASP A 309 -5.09 10.03 2.30
C ASP A 309 -5.39 9.15 1.07
N LYS A 310 -4.54 8.15 0.79
CA LYS A 310 -4.79 7.22 -0.32
C LYS A 310 -6.01 6.34 -0.13
N ALA A 311 -6.35 5.95 1.10
CA ALA A 311 -7.57 5.19 1.34
C ALA A 311 -8.80 6.07 1.05
N ARG A 312 -8.77 7.33 1.51
CA ARG A 312 -9.80 8.33 1.19
C ARG A 312 -9.94 8.53 -0.33
N ASP A 313 -8.84 8.64 -1.06
CA ASP A 313 -8.84 8.80 -2.52
C ASP A 313 -9.48 7.59 -3.21
N VAL A 314 -9.13 6.37 -2.78
CA VAL A 314 -9.68 5.12 -3.35
C VAL A 314 -11.18 5.00 -3.11
N TYR A 315 -11.66 5.32 -1.91
CA TYR A 315 -13.10 5.25 -1.64
C TYR A 315 -13.90 6.32 -2.38
N ALA A 316 -13.31 7.49 -2.62
CA ALA A 316 -13.96 8.58 -3.34
C ALA A 316 -13.94 8.39 -4.87
N GLY A 317 -12.82 7.92 -5.42
CA GLY A 317 -12.55 7.93 -6.87
C GLY A 317 -12.27 6.57 -7.50
N GLY A 318 -12.19 5.50 -6.72
CA GLY A 318 -11.75 4.19 -7.17
C GLY A 318 -10.23 4.06 -7.27
N LEU A 319 -9.78 2.96 -7.87
CA LEU A 319 -8.36 2.66 -7.99
C LEU A 319 -7.68 3.69 -8.92
N PRO A 320 -6.51 4.26 -8.56
CA PRO A 320 -5.86 5.22 -9.44
C PRO A 320 -5.47 4.59 -10.78
N TRP A 321 -5.61 5.33 -11.88
CA TRP A 321 -5.40 4.85 -13.27
C TRP A 321 -4.12 4.04 -13.50
N MET A 322 -3.04 4.37 -12.78
CA MET A 322 -1.75 3.67 -12.91
C MET A 322 -1.82 2.24 -12.36
N TYR A 323 -2.58 2.02 -11.28
CA TYR A 323 -2.84 0.70 -10.69
C TYR A 323 -3.87 -0.09 -11.49
N GLU A 324 -4.77 0.59 -12.21
CA GLU A 324 -5.68 -0.07 -13.16
C GLU A 324 -4.95 -0.56 -14.43
N ARG A 325 -3.95 0.20 -14.90
CA ARG A 325 -3.31 -0.01 -16.20
C ARG A 325 -2.02 -0.82 -16.14
N PHE A 326 -1.29 -0.76 -15.04
CA PHE A 326 0.02 -1.41 -14.88
C PHE A 326 0.00 -2.46 -13.77
N SER A 327 1.01 -3.33 -13.77
CA SER A 327 1.24 -4.23 -12.64
C SER A 327 1.55 -3.44 -11.37
N PHE A 328 1.19 -3.99 -10.19
CA PHE A 328 1.41 -3.35 -8.90
C PHE A 328 2.81 -2.77 -8.74
N GLY A 329 3.85 -3.57 -9.06
CA GLY A 329 5.23 -3.10 -8.90
C GLY A 329 5.59 -1.88 -9.76
N THR A 330 5.00 -1.77 -10.96
CA THR A 330 5.24 -0.63 -11.86
C THR A 330 4.42 0.58 -11.40
N ALA A 331 3.15 0.37 -11.05
CA ALA A 331 2.27 1.42 -10.54
C ALA A 331 2.80 2.02 -9.24
N ALA A 332 3.19 1.18 -8.28
CA ALA A 332 3.77 1.58 -7.01
C ALA A 332 5.09 2.34 -7.17
N PHE A 333 5.98 1.87 -8.05
CA PHE A 333 7.21 2.59 -8.39
C PHE A 333 6.90 3.99 -8.95
N ILE A 334 5.94 4.09 -9.88
CA ILE A 334 5.54 5.38 -10.48
C ILE A 334 4.90 6.30 -9.43
N ASP A 335 3.96 5.82 -8.62
CA ASP A 335 3.30 6.62 -7.57
C ASP A 335 4.33 7.17 -6.57
N LYS A 336 5.22 6.30 -6.09
CA LYS A 336 6.30 6.68 -5.16
C LYS A 336 7.27 7.67 -5.79
N PHE A 337 7.75 7.38 -7.01
CA PHE A 337 8.72 8.23 -7.71
C PHE A 337 8.15 9.62 -8.02
N ILE A 338 6.93 9.69 -8.54
CA ILE A 338 6.26 10.97 -8.84
C ILE A 338 6.00 11.74 -7.55
N ASN A 339 5.57 11.09 -6.48
CA ASN A 339 5.30 11.79 -5.23
C ASN A 339 6.58 12.35 -4.58
N GLU A 340 7.63 11.54 -4.45
CA GLU A 340 8.85 11.95 -3.76
C GLU A 340 9.69 12.93 -4.61
N TYR A 341 9.78 12.70 -5.92
CA TYR A 341 10.69 13.42 -6.80
C TYR A 341 10.00 14.32 -7.82
N GLY A 342 8.68 14.33 -7.91
CA GLY A 342 7.94 15.10 -8.93
C GLY A 342 8.20 16.61 -8.85
N ILE A 343 8.28 17.17 -7.63
CA ILE A 343 8.62 18.59 -7.43
C ILE A 343 10.06 18.86 -7.89
N ALA A 344 11.01 18.02 -7.47
CA ALA A 344 12.41 18.15 -7.86
C ALA A 344 12.60 18.02 -9.37
N LEU A 345 11.88 17.10 -10.02
CA LEU A 345 11.90 16.89 -11.46
C LEU A 345 11.29 18.09 -12.21
N THR A 346 10.21 18.66 -11.69
CA THR A 346 9.59 19.88 -12.24
C THR A 346 10.54 21.07 -12.16
N LEU A 347 11.19 21.27 -11.01
CA LEU A 347 12.19 22.34 -10.83
C LEU A 347 13.43 22.12 -11.71
N LEU A 348 13.90 20.88 -11.82
CA LEU A 348 15.02 20.51 -12.70
C LEU A 348 14.67 20.78 -14.18
N PHE A 349 13.46 20.42 -14.60
CA PHE A 349 12.97 20.68 -15.95
C PHE A 349 12.91 22.18 -16.24
N LEU A 350 12.34 22.98 -15.32
CA LEU A 350 12.29 24.44 -15.44
C LEU A 350 13.70 25.05 -15.51
N PHE A 351 14.62 24.58 -14.67
CA PHE A 351 16.01 25.03 -14.70
C PHE A 351 16.69 24.71 -16.03
N LEU A 352 16.60 23.47 -16.50
CA LEU A 352 17.19 23.06 -17.78
C LEU A 352 16.58 23.81 -18.97
N SER A 353 15.27 24.03 -18.95
CA SER A 353 14.57 24.83 -19.96
C SER A 353 15.01 26.28 -19.94
N THR A 354 15.32 26.83 -18.78
CA THR A 354 15.82 28.21 -18.66
C THR A 354 17.26 28.30 -19.19
N VAL A 355 18.13 27.36 -18.80
CA VAL A 355 19.53 27.28 -19.26
C VAL A 355 19.61 27.13 -20.79
N SER A 356 18.72 26.34 -21.39
CA SER A 356 18.68 26.16 -22.86
C SER A 356 18.22 27.44 -23.57
N VAL A 357 17.22 28.15 -23.04
CA VAL A 357 16.76 29.44 -23.58
C VAL A 357 17.83 30.52 -23.50
N PHE A 358 18.63 30.55 -22.43
CA PHE A 358 19.74 31.50 -22.27
C PHE A 358 21.02 31.11 -23.04
N GLY A 359 21.00 30.05 -23.87
CA GLY A 359 22.09 29.71 -24.78
C GLY A 359 23.35 29.15 -24.09
N LEU A 360 23.23 28.65 -22.87
CA LEU A 360 24.32 27.94 -22.20
C LEU A 360 24.42 26.51 -22.76
N PRO A 361 25.62 26.02 -23.12
CA PRO A 361 25.78 24.71 -23.76
C PRO A 361 25.33 23.59 -22.82
N LEU A 362 24.51 22.68 -23.32
CA LEU A 362 24.05 21.52 -22.57
C LEU A 362 25.24 20.56 -22.30
N PRO A 363 25.15 19.68 -21.28
CA PRO A 363 26.17 18.64 -21.05
C PRO A 363 26.44 17.78 -22.30
N TYR A 364 25.41 17.60 -23.14
CA TYR A 364 25.48 16.92 -24.42
C TYR A 364 26.47 17.58 -25.39
N ASP A 365 26.47 18.91 -25.50
CA ASP A 365 27.34 19.68 -26.40
C ASP A 365 28.82 19.53 -26.03
N TRP A 366 29.12 19.32 -24.75
CA TRP A 366 30.46 19.09 -24.24
C TRP A 366 31.00 17.69 -24.56
N VAL A 367 30.16 16.66 -24.48
CA VAL A 367 30.55 15.28 -24.84
C VAL A 367 30.87 15.21 -26.33
N VAL A 368 30.06 15.85 -27.17
CA VAL A 368 30.27 15.92 -28.62
C VAL A 368 31.47 16.81 -28.96
N GLY A 369 31.62 17.98 -28.32
CA GLY A 369 32.71 18.93 -28.55
C GLY A 369 34.11 18.47 -28.10
N SER A 370 34.21 17.44 -27.26
CA SER A 370 35.50 16.86 -26.84
C SER A 370 36.15 15.92 -27.87
N ARG A 371 35.34 15.39 -28.80
CA ARG A 371 35.78 14.39 -29.78
C ARG A 371 36.71 14.97 -30.86
N PRO A 372 36.44 16.15 -31.47
CA PRO A 372 37.35 16.77 -32.45
C PRO A 372 38.74 17.07 -31.88
N ARG A 373 38.81 17.55 -30.62
CA ARG A 373 40.09 17.86 -29.95
C ARG A 373 40.95 16.62 -29.76
N ARG A 374 40.36 15.48 -29.36
CA ARG A 374 41.08 14.20 -29.24
C ARG A 374 41.59 13.72 -30.58
N THR A 375 40.78 13.80 -31.62
CA THR A 375 41.15 13.42 -32.99
C THR A 375 42.33 14.27 -33.50
N ARG A 376 42.30 15.58 -33.26
CA ARG A 376 43.41 16.49 -33.60
C ARG A 376 44.72 16.10 -32.90
N MET A 377 44.68 15.82 -31.61
CA MET A 377 45.87 15.37 -30.86
C MET A 377 46.43 14.05 -31.40
N ILE A 378 45.57 13.13 -31.86
CA ILE A 378 46.01 11.88 -32.48
C ILE A 378 46.72 12.17 -33.79
N ILE A 379 46.15 13.01 -34.66
CA ILE A 379 46.76 13.42 -35.95
C ILE A 379 48.10 14.10 -35.72
N GLU A 380 48.18 15.10 -34.84
CA GLU A 380 49.43 15.80 -34.52
C GLU A 380 50.50 14.86 -33.93
N SER A 381 50.09 13.86 -33.13
CA SER A 381 51.03 12.86 -32.60
C SER A 381 51.59 11.94 -33.70
N ILE A 382 50.77 11.60 -34.71
CA ILE A 382 51.19 10.81 -35.86
C ILE A 382 52.11 11.64 -36.74
N GLU A 383 51.77 12.90 -36.98
CA GLU A 383 52.58 13.85 -37.74
C GLU A 383 53.97 14.02 -37.11
N ARG A 384 54.06 14.29 -35.81
CA ARG A 384 55.36 14.42 -35.10
C ARG A 384 56.19 13.14 -35.18
N ARG A 385 55.57 11.97 -35.01
CA ARG A 385 56.27 10.69 -35.19
C ARG A 385 56.78 10.53 -36.61
N THR A 386 55.97 10.89 -37.60
CA THR A 386 56.31 10.81 -39.03
C THR A 386 57.45 11.76 -39.40
N GLN A 387 57.47 12.97 -38.85
CA GLN A 387 58.57 13.92 -39.04
C GLN A 387 59.89 13.44 -38.41
N GLN A 388 59.83 12.68 -37.31
CA GLN A 388 61.02 12.15 -36.63
C GLN A 388 61.56 10.86 -37.28
N THR A 389 60.68 9.96 -37.74
CA THR A 389 61.10 8.66 -38.32
C THR A 389 61.11 8.65 -39.85
N GLY A 390 60.65 9.71 -40.51
CA GLY A 390 60.56 9.82 -41.98
C GLY A 390 59.59 8.85 -42.66
N GLN A 391 58.94 7.96 -41.90
CA GLN A 391 58.02 6.94 -42.40
C GLN A 391 56.84 6.76 -41.43
N ILE A 392 55.63 6.58 -41.96
CA ILE A 392 54.43 6.28 -41.18
C ILE A 392 54.36 4.78 -40.88
N SER A 393 54.22 4.41 -39.60
CA SER A 393 53.96 3.03 -39.19
C SER A 393 52.61 2.51 -39.73
N ARG A 394 52.53 1.23 -40.11
CA ARG A 394 51.27 0.56 -40.51
C ARG A 394 50.14 0.71 -39.49
N ARG A 395 50.47 0.83 -38.20
CA ARG A 395 49.49 1.04 -37.11
C ARG A 395 48.88 2.45 -37.17
N ASP A 396 49.68 3.45 -37.52
CA ASP A 396 49.25 4.84 -37.61
C ASP A 396 48.46 5.10 -38.91
N GLN A 397 48.82 4.42 -40.01
CA GLN A 397 47.99 4.42 -41.24
C GLN A 397 46.57 3.86 -41.00
N ARG A 398 46.44 2.76 -40.25
CA ARG A 398 45.11 2.19 -39.90
C ARG A 398 44.28 3.14 -39.05
N LYS A 399 44.92 3.86 -38.10
CA LYS A 399 44.25 4.86 -37.27
C LYS A 399 43.77 6.05 -38.10
N LEU A 400 44.59 6.54 -39.04
CA LEU A 400 44.20 7.62 -39.95
C LEU A 400 43.02 7.22 -40.84
N ALA A 401 43.03 6.01 -41.41
CA ALA A 401 41.92 5.51 -42.24
C ALA A 401 40.60 5.36 -41.45
N MET A 402 40.69 4.96 -40.17
CA MET A 402 39.52 4.89 -39.28
C MET A 402 38.97 6.28 -38.95
N ILE A 403 39.84 7.26 -38.75
CA ILE A 403 39.47 8.66 -38.52
C ILE A 403 38.83 9.26 -39.77
N GLU A 404 39.37 9.00 -40.96
CA GLU A 404 38.84 9.47 -42.25
C GLU A 404 37.43 8.93 -42.52
N LYS A 405 37.23 7.62 -42.33
CA LYS A 405 35.91 6.98 -42.46
C LYS A 405 34.88 7.53 -41.47
N TRP A 406 35.34 7.96 -40.29
CA TRP A 406 34.50 8.60 -39.29
C TRP A 406 34.16 10.05 -39.68
N LEU A 407 35.13 10.83 -40.16
CA LEU A 407 34.93 12.21 -40.62
C LEU A 407 33.93 12.30 -41.77
N GLN A 408 33.98 11.37 -42.73
CA GLN A 408 33.03 11.31 -43.84
C GLN A 408 31.57 11.06 -43.42
N LYS A 409 31.33 10.58 -42.18
CA LYS A 409 29.98 10.21 -41.70
C LYS A 409 29.30 11.31 -40.87
N GLN A 410 30.00 12.39 -40.51
CA GLN A 410 29.52 13.34 -39.50
C GLN A 410 29.77 14.80 -39.92
N SER A 411 28.71 15.59 -40.11
CA SER A 411 28.75 16.91 -40.78
C SER A 411 28.94 18.13 -39.86
N PHE A 412 29.21 17.96 -38.57
CA PHE A 412 29.30 19.08 -37.62
C PHE A 412 30.67 19.18 -36.93
N GLY A 413 31.33 20.34 -37.07
CA GLY A 413 32.50 20.75 -36.26
C GLY A 413 33.87 20.23 -36.70
N ILE A 414 34.03 19.88 -37.98
CA ILE A 414 35.23 19.24 -38.55
C ILE A 414 36.07 20.14 -39.47
N ASP A 415 35.69 21.42 -39.60
CA ASP A 415 36.42 22.39 -40.44
C ASP A 415 37.87 22.53 -39.96
N GLY A 416 38.81 22.14 -40.83
CA GLY A 416 40.26 22.16 -40.59
C GLY A 416 40.89 20.80 -40.26
N LEU A 417 40.12 19.82 -39.76
CA LEU A 417 40.64 18.46 -39.51
C LEU A 417 40.90 17.69 -40.81
N GLU A 418 40.04 17.87 -41.83
CA GLU A 418 40.26 17.30 -43.17
C GLU A 418 41.50 17.89 -43.85
N ALA A 419 41.73 19.19 -43.66
CA ALA A 419 42.91 19.88 -44.21
C ALA A 419 44.20 19.36 -43.55
N GLN A 420 44.23 19.22 -42.22
CA GLN A 420 45.39 18.64 -41.51
C GLN A 420 45.63 17.18 -41.91
N LEU A 421 44.57 16.38 -42.05
CA LEU A 421 44.70 14.98 -42.48
C LEU A 421 45.23 14.86 -43.92
N ARG A 422 44.82 15.80 -44.79
CA ARG A 422 45.34 15.91 -46.16
C ARG A 422 46.81 16.32 -46.16
N ASP A 423 47.22 17.26 -45.30
CA ASP A 423 48.58 17.80 -45.23
C ASP A 423 49.60 16.75 -44.76
N VAL A 424 49.25 16.00 -43.70
CA VAL A 424 50.04 14.84 -43.23
C VAL A 424 50.20 13.78 -44.32
N ARG A 425 49.23 13.67 -45.24
CA ARG A 425 49.29 12.73 -46.36
C ARG A 425 50.03 13.29 -47.58
N SER A 426 49.96 14.60 -47.84
CA SER A 426 50.72 15.25 -48.94
C SER A 426 52.20 15.42 -48.62
N GLY A 427 52.57 15.52 -47.34
CA GLY A 427 53.96 15.37 -46.89
C GLY A 427 54.59 14.00 -47.19
N LEU A 428 53.82 13.04 -47.73
CA LEU A 428 54.26 11.71 -48.18
C LEU A 428 54.52 11.64 -49.70
N ALA A 429 54.24 12.71 -50.46
CA ALA A 429 54.55 12.71 -51.89
C ALA A 429 56.08 12.90 -52.07
N PRO A 430 56.76 12.02 -52.84
CA PRO A 430 58.20 12.17 -53.04
C PRO A 430 58.47 13.52 -53.71
N ARG A 431 59.39 14.31 -53.13
CA ARG A 431 60.00 15.44 -53.84
C ARG A 431 60.62 14.87 -55.12
N GLN A 432 60.01 15.13 -56.26
CA GLN A 432 60.72 15.03 -57.53
C GLN A 432 61.76 16.14 -57.52
N ASP A 433 63.03 15.74 -57.42
CA ASP A 433 64.15 16.64 -57.64
C ASP A 433 64.03 17.23 -59.05
N SER A 434 63.93 18.55 -59.08
CA SER A 434 64.02 19.36 -60.26
C SER A 434 65.49 19.72 -60.54
N GLN A 435 65.91 19.39 -61.75
CA GLN A 435 66.96 20.00 -62.58
C GLN A 435 68.37 19.38 -62.61
N HIS A 436 68.68 18.98 -63.86
CA HIS A 436 69.93 19.05 -64.64
C HIS A 436 71.16 18.24 -64.25
#